data_AF-A0A4Q7L1N6-F1
#
_entry.id   AF-A0A4Q7L1N6-F1
#
_cell.length_a   1.000
_cell.length_b   1.000
_cell.length_c   1.000
_cell.angle_alpha   90.00
_cell.angle_beta   90.00
_cell.angle_gamma   90.00
#
_symmetry.space_group_name_H-M   'P 1'
#
loop_
_entity.id
_entity.type
_entity.pdbx_description
1 polymer ?
#
loop_
_entity_poly.entity_id
_entity_poly.type
_entity_poly.pdbx_seq_one_letter_code
_entity_poly.pdbx_strand_id
1 'polypeptide(L)'
;MADDGLLGALGRVGARKPLQRAGLLSEPTSPVASDADEVARLLTDEHFTAGLHEVAGRLGKPTTEVEAEAAGYLREMAATHNQWVSDRWTKFGQWLMRAYDVYVDDDWITKLRSLDRRHSLAFLFSHRSYLDGFVVPEMVRSRRITPAFTFGGANLNFFPMGAVVSRSGVIFIKRNTGEKPVYRYVLRSYIGELVRTKANLAWSIEGGRTRTGKLRPPVFGILRYVADAVEATDADALIIPVSIVYDQLHEVAMMTAEARGGIKRPEDLRWLMRFAREQRHRLGRAYVEFGEPMSLRERLAELHADEQAAPRAIERIGLDVSHRINRATPVTATAVVSLAMLAADRALSLSEVLTTVAPVADYLARRRWPVAGAANLNDRSTIRRALQELVASGVLTCYEGGTETVWGIAEDQHLIAAFYRNTAIHVFVERAIGELALLAAAENGHTDLVAAVRAEALRLREILKFDFFFSARDTFGEELDEELGRLASEDAAKVELAADDLRVRLARARPHVAHLVLRPFLDAYHVVADRLSNWDGDFDEQAFLDECLRVGKQWALQRRVASDESVSLELFKTALRLARHRDLVESTQPQLAKRRKAFADEIADAARRVSVIADIARELS
;
A
#
# COMPACT_ATOMS: atom_id res chain seq x y z
N MET A 1 -23.20 -12.74 -48.50
CA MET A 1 -23.47 -14.12 -48.05
C MET A 1 -22.36 -15.14 -48.39
N ALA A 2 -21.27 -14.77 -49.07
CA ALA A 2 -20.16 -15.70 -49.37
C ALA A 2 -18.89 -15.50 -48.50
N ASP A 3 -18.87 -14.51 -47.60
CA ASP A 3 -17.65 -14.06 -46.89
C ASP A 3 -17.52 -14.61 -45.44
N ASP A 4 -18.65 -14.97 -44.80
CA ASP A 4 -18.68 -15.46 -43.42
C ASP A 4 -18.03 -16.85 -43.26
N GLY A 5 -18.07 -17.68 -44.30
CA GLY A 5 -17.50 -19.03 -44.27
C GLY A 5 -15.97 -19.03 -44.18
N LEU A 6 -15.33 -18.07 -44.84
CA LEU A 6 -13.87 -17.96 -44.89
C LEU A 6 -13.31 -17.37 -43.58
N LEU A 7 -13.99 -16.36 -43.03
CA LEU A 7 -13.68 -15.77 -41.72
C LEU A 7 -13.89 -16.78 -40.57
N GLY A 8 -14.94 -17.60 -40.65
CA GLY A 8 -15.19 -18.68 -39.70
C GLY A 8 -14.12 -19.79 -39.74
N ALA A 9 -13.64 -20.14 -40.93
CA ALA A 9 -12.55 -21.10 -41.11
C ALA A 9 -11.20 -20.56 -40.62
N LEU A 10 -10.87 -19.29 -40.91
CA LEU A 10 -9.65 -18.62 -40.43
C LEU A 10 -9.63 -18.43 -38.90
N GLY A 11 -10.82 -18.29 -38.28
CA GLY A 11 -10.99 -18.31 -36.84
C GLY A 11 -10.67 -19.67 -36.20
N ARG A 12 -11.06 -20.78 -36.84
CA ARG A 12 -10.77 -22.15 -36.36
C ARG A 12 -9.30 -22.55 -36.46
N VAL A 13 -8.56 -21.98 -37.41
CA VAL A 13 -7.13 -22.30 -37.66
C VAL A 13 -6.17 -21.32 -36.95
N GLY A 14 -6.70 -20.31 -36.23
CA GLY A 14 -5.88 -19.34 -35.48
C GLY A 14 -5.11 -18.34 -36.35
N ALA A 15 -5.36 -18.30 -37.66
CA ALA A 15 -4.69 -17.43 -38.63
C ALA A 15 -5.26 -16.00 -38.68
N ARG A 16 -6.37 -15.73 -37.98
CA ARG A 16 -7.05 -14.42 -37.98
C ARG A 16 -6.21 -13.30 -37.35
N LYS A 17 -5.61 -13.53 -36.17
CA LYS A 17 -4.80 -12.54 -35.44
C LYS A 17 -3.56 -12.05 -36.22
N PRO A 18 -2.77 -12.91 -36.91
CA PRO A 18 -1.66 -12.43 -37.74
C PRO A 18 -2.12 -11.64 -38.98
N LEU A 19 -3.25 -11.99 -39.60
CA LEU A 19 -3.82 -11.23 -40.74
C LEU A 19 -4.40 -9.87 -40.32
N GLN A 20 -4.98 -9.77 -39.13
CA GLN A 20 -5.43 -8.50 -38.53
C GLN A 20 -4.23 -7.60 -38.17
N ARG A 21 -3.14 -8.15 -37.62
CA ARG A 21 -1.89 -7.41 -37.37
C ARG A 21 -1.21 -6.90 -38.64
N ALA A 22 -1.43 -7.57 -39.77
CA ALA A 22 -0.94 -7.16 -41.08
C ALA A 22 -1.86 -6.14 -41.80
N GLY A 23 -2.98 -5.73 -41.18
CA GLY A 23 -3.93 -4.77 -41.76
C GLY A 23 -4.77 -5.33 -42.93
N LEU A 24 -4.76 -6.65 -43.13
CA LEU A 24 -5.45 -7.31 -44.25
C LEU A 24 -6.91 -7.68 -43.95
N LEU A 25 -7.36 -7.54 -42.70
CA LEU A 25 -8.73 -7.79 -42.25
C LEU A 25 -9.14 -6.72 -41.23
N SER A 26 -10.33 -6.13 -41.41
CA SER A 26 -10.94 -5.23 -40.44
C SER A 26 -11.36 -5.98 -39.17
N GLU A 27 -11.28 -5.31 -38.02
CA GLU A 27 -11.76 -5.86 -36.76
C GLU A 27 -13.29 -5.91 -36.79
N PRO A 28 -13.94 -7.09 -36.59
CA PRO A 28 -15.39 -7.19 -36.67
C PRO A 28 -16.03 -6.43 -35.51
N THR A 29 -16.96 -5.54 -35.81
CA THR A 29 -17.70 -4.76 -34.81
C THR A 29 -18.82 -5.57 -34.15
N SER A 30 -19.27 -6.65 -34.79
CA SER A 30 -20.25 -7.60 -34.24
C SER A 30 -19.57 -8.74 -33.45
N PRO A 31 -20.31 -9.41 -32.54
CA PRO A 31 -19.81 -10.57 -31.82
C PRO A 31 -19.34 -11.69 -32.76
N VAL A 32 -18.25 -12.35 -32.38
CA VAL A 32 -17.78 -13.58 -33.04
C VAL A 32 -17.79 -14.75 -32.07
N ALA A 33 -17.83 -15.99 -32.58
CA ALA A 33 -17.95 -17.19 -31.75
C ALA A 33 -16.80 -17.41 -30.75
N SER A 34 -15.67 -16.72 -30.91
CA SER A 34 -14.53 -16.77 -29.99
C SER A 34 -14.57 -15.71 -28.90
N ASP A 35 -15.54 -14.80 -28.94
CA ASP A 35 -15.67 -13.72 -27.96
C ASP A 35 -16.18 -14.29 -26.63
N ALA A 36 -15.70 -13.70 -25.52
CA ALA A 36 -16.26 -13.98 -24.21
C ALA A 36 -17.69 -13.43 -24.11
N ASP A 37 -18.51 -13.99 -23.22
CA ASP A 37 -19.92 -13.61 -23.12
C ASP A 37 -20.08 -12.11 -22.80
N GLU A 38 -19.20 -11.54 -21.97
CA GLU A 38 -19.18 -10.10 -21.64
C GLU A 38 -18.88 -9.24 -22.87
N VAL A 39 -17.97 -9.69 -23.73
CA VAL A 39 -17.64 -8.98 -24.98
C VAL A 39 -18.81 -9.02 -25.94
N ALA A 40 -19.40 -10.20 -26.12
CA ALA A 40 -20.56 -10.37 -26.99
C ALA A 40 -21.73 -9.47 -26.54
N ARG A 41 -22.02 -9.42 -25.23
CA ARG A 41 -23.06 -8.55 -24.67
C ARG A 41 -22.79 -7.07 -24.93
N LEU A 42 -21.57 -6.59 -24.67
CA LEU A 42 -21.21 -5.19 -24.91
C LEU A 42 -21.26 -4.80 -26.38
N LEU A 43 -20.78 -5.65 -27.30
CA LEU A 43 -20.83 -5.39 -28.73
C LEU A 43 -22.26 -5.35 -29.29
N THR A 44 -23.25 -5.89 -28.56
CA THR A 44 -24.68 -5.81 -28.90
C THR A 44 -25.44 -4.74 -28.10
N ASP A 45 -24.79 -4.07 -27.15
CA ASP A 45 -25.44 -3.07 -26.30
C ASP A 45 -25.55 -1.72 -27.02
N GLU A 46 -26.79 -1.24 -27.15
CA GLU A 46 -27.11 0.05 -27.75
C GLU A 46 -26.51 1.22 -26.94
N HIS A 47 -26.46 1.11 -25.60
CA HIS A 47 -25.88 2.16 -24.75
C HIS A 47 -24.38 2.27 -24.94
N PHE A 48 -23.70 1.12 -25.06
CA PHE A 48 -22.28 1.06 -25.37
C PHE A 48 -21.98 1.68 -26.74
N THR A 49 -22.77 1.31 -27.75
CA THR A 49 -22.62 1.85 -29.12
C THR A 49 -22.87 3.36 -29.16
N ALA A 50 -23.93 3.85 -28.50
CA ALA A 50 -24.23 5.27 -28.43
C ALA A 50 -23.10 6.07 -27.76
N GLY A 51 -22.54 5.57 -26.65
CA GLY A 51 -21.42 6.25 -26.00
C GLY A 51 -20.13 6.23 -26.83
N LEU A 52 -19.89 5.17 -27.63
CA LEU A 52 -18.81 5.18 -28.63
C LEU A 52 -19.00 6.28 -29.68
N HIS A 53 -20.23 6.51 -30.13
CA HIS A 53 -20.52 7.60 -31.08
C HIS A 53 -20.28 8.98 -30.46
N GLU A 54 -20.60 9.17 -29.19
CA GLU A 54 -20.29 10.41 -28.47
C GLU A 54 -18.77 10.62 -28.32
N VAL A 55 -18.01 9.55 -28.06
CA VAL A 55 -16.55 9.60 -28.04
C VAL A 55 -16.00 9.92 -29.44
N ALA A 56 -16.55 9.31 -30.49
CA ALA A 56 -16.17 9.57 -31.87
C ALA A 56 -16.40 11.03 -32.26
N GLY A 57 -17.55 11.60 -31.91
CA GLY A 57 -17.88 13.01 -32.13
C GLY A 57 -16.90 13.95 -31.44
N ARG A 58 -16.52 13.67 -30.18
CA ARG A 58 -15.51 14.46 -29.45
C ARG A 58 -14.12 14.40 -30.06
N LEU A 59 -13.77 13.29 -30.69
CA LEU A 59 -12.46 13.08 -31.32
C LEU A 59 -12.41 13.52 -32.79
N GLY A 60 -13.56 13.88 -33.38
CA GLY A 60 -13.67 14.16 -34.82
C GLY A 60 -13.35 12.94 -35.70
N LYS A 61 -13.55 11.71 -35.16
CA LYS A 61 -13.28 10.46 -35.86
C LYS A 61 -14.54 9.82 -36.43
N PRO A 62 -14.47 9.05 -37.53
CA PRO A 62 -15.59 8.24 -38.00
C PRO A 62 -16.04 7.23 -36.94
N THR A 63 -17.36 7.07 -36.78
CA THR A 63 -17.94 6.13 -35.80
C THR A 63 -17.48 4.69 -36.06
N THR A 64 -17.42 4.27 -37.32
CA THR A 64 -16.96 2.92 -37.73
C THR A 64 -15.51 2.64 -37.35
N GLU A 65 -14.63 3.65 -37.39
CA GLU A 65 -13.24 3.51 -36.95
C GLU A 65 -13.18 3.30 -35.43
N VAL A 66 -13.94 4.09 -34.68
CA VAL A 66 -13.98 4.02 -33.21
C VAL A 66 -14.61 2.71 -32.73
N GLU A 67 -15.66 2.21 -33.40
CA GLU A 67 -16.26 0.91 -33.13
C GLU A 67 -15.28 -0.24 -33.37
N ALA A 68 -14.55 -0.22 -34.49
CA ALA A 68 -13.54 -1.23 -34.79
C ALA A 68 -12.38 -1.19 -33.78
N GLU A 69 -11.91 0.01 -33.43
CA GLU A 69 -10.90 0.22 -32.39
C GLU A 69 -11.39 -0.32 -31.02
N ALA A 70 -12.65 -0.04 -30.67
CA ALA A 70 -13.26 -0.49 -29.44
C ALA A 70 -13.41 -2.01 -29.35
N ALA A 71 -13.88 -2.64 -30.43
CA ALA A 71 -13.98 -4.10 -30.52
C ALA A 71 -12.61 -4.77 -30.37
N GLY A 72 -11.56 -4.19 -30.98
CA GLY A 72 -10.18 -4.64 -30.82
C GLY A 72 -9.71 -4.57 -29.37
N TYR A 73 -9.96 -3.45 -28.68
CA TYR A 73 -9.62 -3.32 -27.26
C TYR A 73 -10.41 -4.27 -26.37
N LEU A 74 -11.72 -4.45 -26.59
CA LEU A 74 -12.55 -5.39 -25.83
C LEU A 74 -11.98 -6.81 -25.92
N ARG A 75 -11.66 -7.28 -27.13
CA ARG A 75 -11.08 -8.62 -27.33
C ARG A 75 -9.65 -8.76 -26.79
N GLU A 76 -8.89 -7.68 -26.76
CA GLU A 76 -7.55 -7.66 -26.14
C GLU A 76 -7.63 -7.81 -24.62
N MET A 77 -8.61 -7.16 -23.98
CA MET A 77 -8.78 -7.19 -22.51
C MET A 77 -9.63 -8.34 -21.99
N ALA A 78 -10.40 -8.99 -22.87
CA ALA A 78 -11.31 -10.07 -22.53
C ALA A 78 -10.61 -11.19 -21.74
N ALA A 79 -11.02 -11.33 -20.48
CA ALA A 79 -10.59 -12.41 -19.62
C ALA A 79 -11.71 -13.43 -19.47
N THR A 80 -11.35 -14.71 -19.26
CA THR A 80 -12.30 -15.80 -19.01
C THR A 80 -11.74 -16.68 -17.90
N HIS A 81 -12.60 -17.42 -17.19
CA HIS A 81 -12.15 -18.46 -16.24
C HIS A 81 -12.36 -19.85 -16.86
N ASN A 82 -11.42 -20.29 -17.70
CA ASN A 82 -11.44 -21.65 -18.19
C ASN A 82 -10.96 -22.60 -17.07
N GLN A 83 -11.76 -23.62 -16.71
CA GLN A 83 -11.46 -24.50 -15.57
C GLN A 83 -10.07 -25.16 -15.68
N TRP A 84 -9.75 -25.76 -16.82
CA TRP A 84 -8.48 -26.46 -17.05
C TRP A 84 -7.27 -25.52 -17.03
N VAL A 85 -7.39 -24.36 -17.69
CA VAL A 85 -6.32 -23.36 -17.70
C VAL A 85 -6.09 -22.82 -16.30
N SER A 86 -7.18 -22.52 -15.60
CA SER A 86 -7.15 -21.99 -14.25
C SER A 86 -6.58 -23.02 -13.26
N ASP A 87 -6.83 -24.32 -13.43
CA ASP A 87 -6.21 -25.38 -12.60
C ASP A 87 -4.70 -25.43 -12.77
N ARG A 88 -4.22 -25.35 -14.02
CA ARG A 88 -2.77 -25.31 -14.29
C ARG A 88 -2.13 -24.03 -13.76
N TRP A 89 -2.82 -22.90 -13.91
CA TRP A 89 -2.37 -21.61 -13.37
C TRP A 89 -2.31 -21.64 -11.85
N THR A 90 -3.28 -22.28 -11.20
CA THR A 90 -3.32 -22.48 -9.74
C THR A 90 -2.12 -23.31 -9.28
N LYS A 91 -1.84 -24.44 -9.93
CA LYS A 91 -0.66 -25.27 -9.62
C LYS A 91 0.65 -24.51 -9.82
N PHE A 92 0.72 -23.67 -10.86
CA PHE A 92 1.87 -22.80 -11.08
C PHE A 92 2.01 -21.74 -9.98
N GLY A 93 0.89 -21.12 -9.56
CA GLY A 93 0.84 -20.19 -8.44
C GLY A 93 1.31 -20.85 -7.14
N GLN A 94 0.80 -22.03 -6.81
CA GLN A 94 1.23 -22.82 -5.64
C GLN A 94 2.72 -23.17 -5.71
N TRP A 95 3.23 -23.52 -6.91
CA TRP A 95 4.65 -23.74 -7.10
C TRP A 95 5.47 -22.45 -6.90
N LEU A 96 5.01 -21.28 -7.37
CA LEU A 96 5.68 -20.00 -7.11
C LEU A 96 5.65 -19.63 -5.63
N MET A 97 4.54 -19.91 -4.95
CA MET A 97 4.35 -19.60 -3.53
C MET A 97 4.97 -20.64 -2.58
N ARG A 98 5.62 -21.69 -3.08
CA ARG A 98 6.17 -22.81 -2.28
C ARG A 98 7.19 -22.41 -1.21
N ALA A 99 7.70 -21.19 -1.26
CA ALA A 99 8.53 -20.63 -0.21
C ALA A 99 7.73 -20.30 1.06
N TYR A 100 6.39 -20.21 0.97
CA TYR A 100 5.52 -19.76 2.04
C TYR A 100 4.41 -20.75 2.35
N ASP A 101 4.12 -20.90 3.64
CA ASP A 101 2.86 -21.46 4.11
C ASP A 101 1.83 -20.31 4.18
N VAL A 102 0.75 -20.41 3.41
CA VAL A 102 -0.30 -19.37 3.34
C VAL A 102 -1.34 -19.59 4.43
N TYR A 103 -1.42 -18.65 5.37
CA TYR A 103 -2.37 -18.64 6.48
C TYR A 103 -3.52 -17.68 6.19
N VAL A 104 -4.74 -18.19 6.35
CA VAL A 104 -5.98 -17.45 6.19
C VAL A 104 -6.93 -17.93 7.28
N ASP A 105 -7.67 -17.01 7.90
CA ASP A 105 -8.70 -17.35 8.89
C ASP A 105 -9.91 -18.04 8.23
N ASP A 106 -10.23 -19.26 8.66
CA ASP A 106 -11.33 -20.08 8.13
C ASP A 106 -12.73 -19.50 8.44
N ASP A 107 -12.88 -18.75 9.54
CA ASP A 107 -14.13 -18.08 9.89
C ASP A 107 -14.42 -16.96 8.88
N TRP A 108 -13.37 -16.22 8.51
CA TRP A 108 -13.46 -15.22 7.44
C TRP A 108 -13.81 -15.83 6.10
N ILE A 109 -13.24 -16.99 5.76
CA ILE A 109 -13.59 -17.69 4.52
C ILE A 109 -15.06 -18.10 4.49
N THR A 110 -15.59 -18.58 5.62
CA THR A 110 -17.01 -18.89 5.76
C THR A 110 -17.88 -17.65 5.56
N LYS A 111 -17.49 -16.52 6.16
CA LYS A 111 -18.16 -15.23 5.97
C LYS A 111 -18.12 -14.78 4.51
N LEU A 112 -16.98 -14.83 3.84
CA LEU A 112 -16.82 -14.44 2.44
C LEU A 112 -17.68 -15.30 1.51
N ARG A 113 -17.72 -16.62 1.70
CA ARG A 113 -18.61 -17.51 0.94
C ARG A 113 -20.09 -17.16 1.12
N SER A 114 -20.48 -16.65 2.29
CA SER A 114 -21.85 -16.20 2.51
C SER A 114 -22.18 -14.90 1.78
N LEU A 115 -21.20 -13.99 1.67
CA LEU A 115 -21.34 -12.71 0.97
C LEU A 115 -21.33 -12.91 -0.55
N ASP A 116 -20.44 -13.78 -1.05
CA ASP A 116 -20.29 -14.15 -2.47
C ASP A 116 -21.60 -14.66 -3.10
N ARG A 117 -22.44 -15.33 -2.31
CA ARG A 117 -23.76 -15.80 -2.77
C ARG A 117 -24.77 -14.68 -3.04
N ARG A 118 -24.54 -13.48 -2.53
CA ARG A 118 -25.51 -12.37 -2.55
C ARG A 118 -25.00 -11.14 -3.31
N HIS A 119 -23.69 -10.89 -3.27
CA HIS A 119 -23.06 -9.67 -3.75
C HIS A 119 -21.85 -9.97 -4.64
N SER A 120 -21.50 -9.04 -5.53
CA SER A 120 -20.16 -9.00 -6.13
C SER A 120 -19.15 -8.60 -5.05
N LEU A 121 -18.04 -9.32 -4.98
CA LEU A 121 -16.94 -9.02 -4.07
C LEU A 121 -15.78 -8.35 -4.82
N ALA A 122 -15.37 -7.18 -4.34
CA ALA A 122 -14.21 -6.44 -4.81
C ALA A 122 -13.06 -6.54 -3.79
N PHE A 123 -12.13 -7.47 -4.00
CA PHE A 123 -10.97 -7.70 -3.15
C PHE A 123 -9.87 -6.66 -3.39
N LEU A 124 -9.72 -5.71 -2.47
CA LEU A 124 -8.75 -4.63 -2.56
C LEU A 124 -7.56 -4.93 -1.66
N PHE A 125 -6.45 -5.35 -2.25
CA PHE A 125 -5.30 -5.86 -1.50
C PHE A 125 -4.14 -4.87 -1.38
N SER A 126 -3.40 -4.97 -0.28
CA SER A 126 -2.06 -4.38 -0.17
C SER A 126 -1.06 -5.11 -1.06
N HIS A 127 -0.09 -4.41 -1.63
CA HIS A 127 0.88 -4.93 -2.57
C HIS A 127 2.31 -4.76 -2.06
N ARG A 128 2.88 -5.87 -1.59
CA ARG A 128 4.22 -5.99 -1.02
C ARG A 128 5.14 -6.89 -1.84
N SER A 129 4.61 -7.83 -2.61
CA SER A 129 5.38 -8.79 -3.42
C SER A 129 4.74 -9.05 -4.78
N TYR A 130 5.54 -9.52 -5.74
CA TYR A 130 4.97 -10.10 -6.98
C TYR A 130 4.05 -11.29 -6.72
N LEU A 131 4.17 -11.95 -5.56
CA LEU A 131 3.32 -13.08 -5.19
C LEU A 131 1.88 -12.66 -4.88
N ASP A 132 1.61 -11.39 -4.54
CA ASP A 132 0.26 -10.96 -4.14
C ASP A 132 -0.77 -11.18 -5.27
N GLY A 133 -0.35 -11.00 -6.52
CA GLY A 133 -1.16 -11.26 -7.70
C GLY A 133 -1.50 -12.75 -7.91
N PHE A 134 -0.84 -13.65 -7.19
CA PHE A 134 -1.12 -15.09 -7.15
C PHE A 134 -1.83 -15.50 -5.87
N VAL A 135 -1.48 -14.91 -4.72
CA VAL A 135 -2.03 -15.26 -3.41
C VAL A 135 -3.55 -15.08 -3.37
N VAL A 136 -4.06 -13.91 -3.77
CA VAL A 136 -5.50 -13.64 -3.67
C VAL A 136 -6.32 -14.53 -4.61
N PRO A 137 -5.98 -14.66 -5.92
CA PRO A 137 -6.75 -15.54 -6.82
C PRO A 137 -6.68 -17.01 -6.43
N GLU A 138 -5.53 -17.49 -5.95
CA GLU A 138 -5.37 -18.86 -5.45
C GLU A 138 -6.23 -19.09 -4.21
N MET A 139 -6.20 -18.15 -3.26
CA MET A 139 -6.98 -18.22 -2.02
C MET A 139 -8.48 -18.27 -2.29
N VAL A 140 -8.98 -17.38 -3.14
CA VAL A 140 -10.40 -17.31 -3.54
C VAL A 140 -10.84 -18.64 -4.17
N ARG A 141 -10.06 -19.13 -5.14
CA ARG A 141 -10.39 -20.34 -5.91
C ARG A 141 -10.30 -21.61 -5.07
N SER A 142 -9.23 -21.80 -4.30
CA SER A 142 -9.02 -22.99 -3.47
C SER A 142 -10.10 -23.16 -2.39
N ARG A 143 -10.78 -22.07 -2.02
CA ARG A 143 -11.78 -22.02 -0.95
C ARG A 143 -13.22 -21.92 -1.43
N ARG A 144 -13.47 -22.22 -2.71
CA ARG A 144 -14.82 -22.26 -3.31
C ARG A 144 -15.59 -20.94 -3.22
N ILE A 145 -14.86 -19.83 -3.27
CA ILE A 145 -15.42 -18.50 -3.56
C ILE A 145 -15.39 -18.33 -5.08
N THR A 146 -16.39 -17.65 -5.64
CA THR A 146 -16.46 -17.40 -7.09
C THR A 146 -15.15 -16.73 -7.57
N PRO A 147 -14.48 -17.27 -8.62
CA PRO A 147 -13.20 -16.73 -9.08
C PRO A 147 -13.28 -15.24 -9.40
N ALA A 148 -12.30 -14.49 -8.92
CA ALA A 148 -12.19 -13.07 -9.21
C ALA A 148 -11.47 -12.81 -10.54
N PHE A 149 -11.89 -11.77 -11.24
CA PHE A 149 -11.08 -11.16 -12.30
C PHE A 149 -10.03 -10.25 -11.68
N THR A 150 -8.80 -10.36 -12.15
CA THR A 150 -7.68 -9.57 -11.63
C THR A 150 -7.09 -8.69 -12.72
N PHE A 151 -6.31 -7.68 -12.33
CA PHE A 151 -5.72 -6.77 -13.30
C PHE A 151 -4.20 -6.93 -13.36
N GLY A 152 -3.69 -7.12 -14.57
CA GLY A 152 -2.25 -7.25 -14.86
C GLY A 152 -1.76 -6.15 -15.79
N GLY A 153 -0.47 -5.80 -15.70
CA GLY A 153 0.12 -4.87 -16.66
C GLY A 153 0.21 -5.48 -18.06
N ALA A 154 -0.18 -4.73 -19.09
CA ALA A 154 -0.11 -5.20 -20.49
C ALA A 154 1.31 -5.60 -20.94
N ASN A 155 2.36 -5.16 -20.24
CA ASN A 155 3.74 -5.60 -20.46
C ASN A 155 3.95 -7.10 -20.22
N LEU A 156 3.06 -7.75 -19.46
CA LEU A 156 3.09 -9.19 -19.20
C LEU A 156 2.26 -10.00 -20.22
N ASN A 157 1.59 -9.33 -21.16
CA ASN A 157 0.79 -9.96 -22.21
C ASN A 157 1.65 -10.35 -23.43
N PHE A 158 2.52 -11.36 -23.27
CA PHE A 158 3.33 -11.89 -24.38
C PHE A 158 2.86 -13.30 -24.76
N PHE A 159 2.82 -13.60 -26.06
CA PHE A 159 2.46 -14.92 -26.56
C PHE A 159 3.57 -15.95 -26.20
N PRO A 160 3.24 -17.17 -25.73
CA PRO A 160 1.91 -17.73 -25.50
C PRO A 160 1.31 -17.49 -24.10
N MET A 161 2.11 -16.96 -23.15
CA MET A 161 1.69 -16.81 -21.74
C MET A 161 0.48 -15.92 -21.56
N GLY A 162 0.36 -14.82 -22.31
CA GLY A 162 -0.77 -13.89 -22.22
C GLY A 162 -2.13 -14.57 -22.42
N ALA A 163 -2.25 -15.47 -23.40
CA ALA A 163 -3.50 -16.19 -23.66
C ALA A 163 -3.86 -17.21 -22.57
N VAL A 164 -2.86 -17.74 -21.84
CA VAL A 164 -3.07 -18.61 -20.68
C VAL A 164 -3.53 -17.77 -19.48
N VAL A 165 -2.86 -16.65 -19.27
CA VAL A 165 -3.10 -15.72 -18.15
C VAL A 165 -4.49 -15.07 -18.26
N SER A 166 -4.90 -14.60 -19.44
CA SER A 166 -6.27 -14.06 -19.63
C SER A 166 -7.36 -15.11 -19.41
N ARG A 167 -7.11 -16.38 -19.75
CA ARG A 167 -8.03 -17.51 -19.51
C ARG A 167 -8.03 -18.02 -18.06
N SER A 168 -7.22 -17.41 -17.20
CA SER A 168 -7.27 -17.60 -15.74
C SER A 168 -8.03 -16.47 -15.02
N GLY A 169 -8.55 -15.48 -15.77
CA GLY A 169 -9.27 -14.33 -15.22
C GLY A 169 -8.44 -13.04 -15.12
N VAL A 170 -7.25 -12.95 -15.73
CA VAL A 170 -6.44 -11.72 -15.70
C VAL A 170 -6.78 -10.80 -16.88
N ILE A 171 -7.26 -9.60 -16.54
CA ILE A 171 -7.54 -8.50 -17.44
C ILE A 171 -6.25 -7.68 -17.59
N PHE A 172 -5.68 -7.64 -18.80
CA PHE A 172 -4.48 -6.86 -19.07
C PHE A 172 -4.83 -5.39 -19.32
N ILE A 173 -4.25 -4.50 -18.51
CA ILE A 173 -4.46 -3.05 -18.62
C ILE A 173 -3.19 -2.36 -19.12
N LYS A 174 -3.35 -1.45 -20.08
CA LYS A 174 -2.31 -0.54 -20.57
C LYS A 174 -1.97 0.52 -19.52
N ARG A 175 -0.68 0.84 -19.36
CA ARG A 175 -0.23 1.97 -18.53
C ARG A 175 -0.37 3.28 -19.33
N ASN A 176 -0.48 4.40 -18.62
CA ASN A 176 -0.60 5.75 -19.19
C ASN A 176 -1.73 5.90 -20.22
N THR A 177 -2.98 5.74 -19.77
CA THR A 177 -4.17 5.79 -20.64
C THR A 177 -4.68 7.21 -20.89
N GLY A 178 -3.95 8.25 -20.45
CA GLY A 178 -4.31 9.67 -20.58
C GLY A 178 -4.83 10.04 -21.95
N GLU A 179 -4.08 9.64 -22.96
CA GLU A 179 -4.29 10.00 -24.37
C GLU A 179 -5.09 8.94 -25.16
N LYS A 180 -5.76 8.01 -24.46
CA LYS A 180 -6.51 6.90 -25.09
C LYS A 180 -8.00 6.93 -24.69
N PRO A 181 -8.78 7.91 -25.17
CA PRO A 181 -10.18 8.10 -24.80
C PRO A 181 -11.07 6.90 -25.14
N VAL A 182 -10.91 6.31 -26.34
CA VAL A 182 -11.65 5.08 -26.74
C VAL A 182 -11.35 3.93 -25.78
N TYR A 183 -10.06 3.67 -25.49
CA TYR A 183 -9.65 2.63 -24.54
C TYR A 183 -10.25 2.84 -23.15
N ARG A 184 -10.28 4.07 -22.64
CA ARG A 184 -10.85 4.39 -21.31
C ARG A 184 -12.35 4.11 -21.27
N TYR A 185 -13.07 4.50 -22.31
CA TYR A 185 -14.50 4.23 -22.44
C TYR A 185 -14.79 2.73 -22.49
N VAL A 186 -14.00 1.99 -23.28
CA VAL A 186 -14.10 0.53 -23.38
C VAL A 186 -13.82 -0.15 -22.04
N LEU A 187 -12.73 0.21 -21.36
CA LEU A 187 -12.37 -0.37 -20.06
C LEU A 187 -13.44 -0.08 -19.00
N ARG A 188 -13.97 1.15 -18.96
CA ARG A 188 -15.07 1.54 -18.07
C ARG A 188 -16.30 0.67 -18.31
N SER A 189 -16.70 0.51 -19.57
CA SER A 189 -17.88 -0.28 -19.95
C SER A 189 -17.69 -1.76 -19.65
N TYR A 190 -16.50 -2.30 -19.89
CA TYR A 190 -16.15 -3.68 -19.56
C TYR A 190 -16.20 -3.96 -18.05
N ILE A 191 -15.64 -3.07 -17.23
CA ILE A 191 -15.76 -3.18 -15.77
C ILE A 191 -17.22 -3.05 -15.33
N GLY A 192 -17.99 -2.16 -15.95
CA GLY A 192 -19.41 -2.01 -15.68
C GLY A 192 -20.21 -3.29 -15.94
N GLU A 193 -19.90 -3.98 -17.04
CA GLU A 193 -20.50 -5.27 -17.37
C GLU A 193 -20.15 -6.37 -16.36
N LEU A 194 -18.90 -6.39 -15.85
CA LEU A 194 -18.49 -7.32 -14.79
C LEU A 194 -19.25 -7.05 -13.48
N VAL A 195 -19.41 -5.79 -13.09
CA VAL A 195 -20.18 -5.42 -11.89
C VAL A 195 -21.66 -5.79 -12.06
N ARG A 196 -22.25 -5.49 -13.23
CA ARG A 196 -23.66 -5.80 -13.56
C ARG A 196 -23.95 -7.30 -13.51
N THR A 197 -23.01 -8.12 -13.96
CA THR A 197 -23.11 -9.59 -13.92
C THR A 197 -22.68 -10.20 -12.58
N LYS A 198 -22.42 -9.36 -11.58
CA LYS A 198 -21.99 -9.73 -10.22
C LYS A 198 -20.68 -10.52 -10.17
N ALA A 199 -19.79 -10.31 -11.14
CA ALA A 199 -18.47 -10.93 -11.13
C ALA A 199 -17.60 -10.38 -9.99
N ASN A 200 -16.77 -11.22 -9.41
CA ASN A 200 -15.80 -10.78 -8.40
C ASN A 200 -14.60 -10.10 -9.07
N LEU A 201 -14.05 -9.09 -8.41
CA LEU A 201 -12.89 -8.34 -8.86
C LEU A 201 -11.79 -8.38 -7.79
N ALA A 202 -10.52 -8.42 -8.18
CA ALA A 202 -9.40 -8.32 -7.25
C ALA A 202 -8.26 -7.47 -7.81
N TRP A 203 -7.84 -6.45 -7.06
CA TRP A 203 -6.72 -5.59 -7.46
C TRP A 203 -6.02 -4.93 -6.28
N SER A 204 -4.77 -4.53 -6.53
CA SER A 204 -4.06 -3.70 -5.57
C SER A 204 -4.57 -2.27 -5.60
N ILE A 205 -5.06 -1.79 -4.46
CA ILE A 205 -5.48 -0.39 -4.33
C ILE A 205 -4.31 0.58 -4.49
N GLU A 206 -3.08 0.15 -4.24
CA GLU A 206 -1.84 0.96 -4.35
C GLU A 206 -1.32 1.10 -5.80
N GLY A 207 -1.82 0.26 -6.71
CA GLY A 207 -1.38 0.20 -8.11
C GLY A 207 0.05 -0.31 -8.34
N GLY A 208 0.83 -0.60 -7.28
CA GLY A 208 2.18 -1.14 -7.39
C GLY A 208 2.83 -1.41 -6.03
N ARG A 209 3.85 -2.28 -6.02
CA ARG A 209 4.54 -2.76 -4.81
C ARG A 209 5.14 -1.61 -3.99
N THR A 210 5.04 -1.73 -2.67
CA THR A 210 5.76 -0.86 -1.73
C THR A 210 7.27 -1.06 -1.79
N ARG A 211 8.01 0.04 -1.60
CA ARG A 211 9.47 0.05 -1.50
C ARG A 211 9.99 0.26 -0.09
N THR A 212 9.11 0.70 0.80
CA THR A 212 9.42 1.06 2.18
C THR A 212 8.79 0.09 3.17
N GLY A 213 7.95 -0.85 2.72
CA GLY A 213 7.20 -1.78 3.58
C GLY A 213 5.85 -1.23 4.06
N LYS A 214 5.62 0.07 3.85
CA LYS A 214 4.37 0.76 4.20
C LYS A 214 3.33 0.68 3.08
N LEU A 215 2.05 0.74 3.44
CA LEU A 215 0.97 0.89 2.47
C LEU A 215 1.12 2.24 1.73
N ARG A 216 1.13 2.20 0.41
CA ARG A 216 1.24 3.37 -0.48
C ARG A 216 -0.12 4.05 -0.65
N PRO A 217 -0.14 5.33 -1.06
CA PRO A 217 -1.37 6.02 -1.41
C PRO A 217 -2.19 5.26 -2.47
N PRO A 218 -3.53 5.25 -2.33
CA PRO A 218 -4.42 4.56 -3.25
C PRO A 218 -4.40 5.19 -4.66
N VAL A 219 -4.61 4.35 -5.68
CA VAL A 219 -4.80 4.73 -7.08
C VAL A 219 -6.25 4.47 -7.48
N PHE A 220 -6.95 5.54 -7.85
CA PHE A 220 -8.41 5.53 -7.95
C PHE A 220 -8.99 5.03 -9.27
N GLY A 221 -8.17 4.77 -10.30
CA GLY A 221 -8.66 4.54 -11.66
C GLY A 221 -9.72 3.44 -11.78
N ILE A 222 -9.40 2.23 -11.31
CA ILE A 222 -10.32 1.08 -11.33
C ILE A 222 -11.47 1.27 -10.35
N LEU A 223 -11.18 1.79 -9.15
CA LEU A 223 -12.19 2.09 -8.13
C LEU A 223 -13.27 3.04 -8.68
N ARG A 224 -12.88 4.06 -9.45
CA ARG A 224 -13.82 4.98 -10.10
C ARG A 224 -14.71 4.27 -11.09
N TYR A 225 -14.17 3.39 -11.93
CA TYR A 225 -14.99 2.62 -12.88
C TYR A 225 -15.97 1.66 -12.20
N VAL A 226 -15.57 1.07 -11.07
CA VAL A 226 -16.47 0.23 -10.26
C VAL A 226 -17.55 1.08 -9.59
N ALA A 227 -17.21 2.24 -9.03
CA ALA A 227 -18.18 3.16 -8.43
C ALA A 227 -19.20 3.66 -9.46
N ASP A 228 -18.72 4.16 -10.60
CA ASP A 228 -19.58 4.57 -11.73
C ASP A 228 -20.57 3.46 -12.14
N ALA A 229 -20.12 2.20 -12.13
CA ALA A 229 -20.96 1.06 -12.47
C ALA A 229 -21.99 0.71 -11.40
N VAL A 230 -21.63 0.82 -10.12
CA VAL A 230 -22.57 0.64 -9.01
C VAL A 230 -23.64 1.74 -9.05
N GLU A 231 -23.30 2.96 -9.41
CA GLU A 231 -24.28 4.05 -9.54
C GLU A 231 -25.20 3.89 -10.75
N ALA A 232 -24.65 3.39 -11.86
CA ALA A 232 -25.40 3.19 -13.11
C ALA A 232 -26.28 1.93 -13.12
N THR A 233 -26.16 1.05 -12.13
CA THR A 233 -26.90 -0.22 -12.07
C THR A 233 -27.57 -0.40 -10.70
N ASP A 234 -28.46 -1.38 -10.56
CA ASP A 234 -29.01 -1.79 -9.25
C ASP A 234 -28.06 -2.75 -8.50
N ALA A 235 -26.94 -3.15 -9.10
CA ALA A 235 -25.99 -4.07 -8.49
C ALA A 235 -25.11 -3.34 -7.46
N ASP A 236 -24.97 -3.91 -6.27
CA ASP A 236 -23.98 -3.44 -5.29
C ASP A 236 -22.71 -4.29 -5.35
N ALA A 237 -21.57 -3.65 -5.06
CA ALA A 237 -20.27 -4.28 -4.93
C ALA A 237 -19.78 -4.12 -3.49
N LEU A 238 -19.55 -5.24 -2.80
CA LEU A 238 -18.95 -5.22 -1.47
C LEU A 238 -17.43 -5.14 -1.62
N ILE A 239 -16.86 -4.05 -1.12
CA ILE A 239 -15.42 -3.91 -1.02
C ILE A 239 -14.93 -4.79 0.14
N ILE A 240 -13.98 -5.66 -0.17
CA ILE A 240 -13.28 -6.54 0.78
C ILE A 240 -11.83 -6.06 0.88
N PRO A 241 -11.46 -5.29 1.93
CA PRO A 241 -10.07 -4.92 2.18
C PRO A 241 -9.24 -6.16 2.51
N VAL A 242 -8.10 -6.34 1.88
CA VAL A 242 -7.22 -7.52 2.09
C VAL A 242 -5.82 -7.05 2.47
N SER A 243 -5.35 -7.47 3.63
CA SER A 243 -3.95 -7.31 4.03
C SER A 243 -3.18 -8.58 3.69
N ILE A 244 -2.00 -8.42 3.11
CA ILE A 244 -1.06 -9.51 2.83
C ILE A 244 0.26 -9.17 3.50
N VAL A 245 0.68 -10.01 4.44
CA VAL A 245 1.93 -9.85 5.19
C VAL A 245 2.77 -11.10 5.08
N TYR A 246 4.06 -10.94 4.82
CA TYR A 246 5.02 -12.04 4.74
C TYR A 246 6.00 -11.93 5.90
N ASP A 247 6.44 -13.06 6.45
CA ASP A 247 7.52 -13.07 7.44
C ASP A 247 8.82 -12.54 6.83
N GLN A 248 9.13 -12.92 5.59
CA GLN A 248 10.29 -12.46 4.83
C GLN A 248 9.99 -12.34 3.33
N LEU A 249 10.80 -11.58 2.59
CA LEU A 249 10.67 -11.42 1.15
C LEU A 249 12.07 -11.35 0.49
N HIS A 250 12.31 -12.15 -0.56
CA HIS A 250 13.55 -12.08 -1.36
C HIS A 250 13.76 -10.71 -2.04
N GLU A 251 12.67 -10.00 -2.33
CA GLU A 251 12.69 -8.80 -3.16
C GLU A 251 13.09 -7.53 -2.40
N VAL A 252 13.18 -7.56 -1.07
CA VAL A 252 13.32 -6.35 -0.24
C VAL A 252 14.59 -5.59 -0.61
N ALA A 253 15.72 -6.28 -0.82
CA ALA A 253 16.98 -5.64 -1.20
C ALA A 253 16.87 -4.83 -2.51
N MET A 254 16.11 -5.34 -3.49
CA MET A 254 15.84 -4.63 -4.75
C MET A 254 14.95 -3.42 -4.48
N MET A 255 13.89 -3.59 -3.69
CA MET A 255 12.93 -2.53 -3.36
C MET A 255 13.59 -1.37 -2.60
N THR A 256 14.46 -1.67 -1.63
CA THR A 256 15.18 -0.65 -0.86
C THR A 256 16.20 0.09 -1.72
N ALA A 257 16.84 -0.61 -2.68
CA ALA A 257 17.73 0.05 -3.65
C ALA A 257 16.96 0.98 -4.60
N GLU A 258 15.77 0.57 -5.07
CA GLU A 258 14.88 1.45 -5.85
C GLU A 258 14.46 2.70 -5.06
N ALA A 259 14.17 2.58 -3.76
CA ALA A 259 13.80 3.70 -2.89
C ALA A 259 14.88 4.80 -2.82
N ARG A 260 16.16 4.41 -2.92
CA ARG A 260 17.32 5.33 -2.93
C ARG A 260 17.65 5.92 -4.32
N GLY A 261 16.77 5.76 -5.30
CA GLY A 261 16.98 6.25 -6.67
C GLY A 261 17.53 5.20 -7.64
N GLY A 262 17.55 3.92 -7.25
CA GLY A 262 17.82 2.83 -8.18
C GLY A 262 16.77 2.75 -9.31
N ILE A 263 17.22 2.49 -10.54
CA ILE A 263 16.32 2.38 -11.69
C ILE A 263 15.51 1.08 -11.60
N LYS A 264 14.18 1.18 -11.64
CA LYS A 264 13.29 0.02 -11.74
C LYS A 264 13.61 -0.79 -13.00
N ARG A 265 14.04 -2.05 -12.82
CA ARG A 265 14.33 -2.93 -13.96
C ARG A 265 13.02 -3.43 -14.59
N PRO A 266 12.93 -3.48 -15.93
CA PRO A 266 11.78 -4.06 -16.60
C PRO A 266 11.65 -5.54 -16.24
N GLU A 267 10.42 -5.94 -15.91
CA GLU A 267 10.05 -7.31 -15.58
C GLU A 267 9.95 -8.13 -16.87
N ASP A 268 10.89 -9.04 -17.10
CA ASP A 268 10.90 -9.94 -18.27
C ASP A 268 10.81 -11.42 -17.86
N LEU A 269 10.75 -12.32 -18.84
CA LEU A 269 10.65 -13.76 -18.59
C LEU A 269 11.89 -14.30 -17.85
N ARG A 270 13.08 -13.74 -18.09
CA ARG A 270 14.32 -14.12 -17.41
C ARG A 270 14.27 -13.75 -15.93
N TRP A 271 13.78 -12.55 -15.63
CA TRP A 271 13.53 -12.08 -14.28
C TRP A 271 12.54 -13.01 -13.56
N LEU A 272 11.41 -13.39 -14.20
CA LEU A 272 10.44 -14.30 -13.61
C LEU A 272 11.05 -15.68 -13.31
N MET A 273 11.88 -16.21 -14.20
CA MET A 273 12.58 -17.48 -13.97
C MET A 273 13.57 -17.40 -12.81
N ARG A 274 14.31 -16.29 -12.66
CA ARG A 274 15.21 -16.08 -11.52
C ARG A 274 14.42 -15.97 -10.21
N PHE A 275 13.40 -15.12 -10.19
CA PHE A 275 12.50 -14.96 -9.06
C PHE A 275 11.91 -16.29 -8.63
N ALA A 276 11.41 -17.08 -9.58
CA ALA A 276 10.86 -18.39 -9.32
C ALA A 276 11.90 -19.39 -8.77
N ARG A 277 13.19 -19.26 -9.10
CA ARG A 277 14.26 -20.08 -8.52
C ARG A 277 14.59 -19.68 -7.08
N GLU A 278 14.52 -18.39 -6.75
CA GLU A 278 14.72 -17.89 -5.39
C GLU A 278 13.66 -18.47 -4.44
N GLN A 279 12.42 -18.69 -4.90
CA GLN A 279 11.35 -19.34 -4.12
C GLN A 279 11.60 -20.83 -3.77
N ARG A 280 12.80 -21.38 -3.99
CA ARG A 280 13.14 -22.76 -3.56
C ARG A 280 13.40 -22.85 -2.06
N HIS A 281 13.83 -21.76 -1.43
CA HIS A 281 14.10 -21.71 -0.01
C HIS A 281 12.83 -21.31 0.74
N ARG A 282 12.51 -22.01 1.83
CA ARG A 282 11.40 -21.63 2.71
C ARG A 282 11.72 -20.27 3.33
N LEU A 283 10.81 -19.31 3.19
CA LEU A 283 10.92 -17.95 3.69
C LEU A 283 9.91 -17.63 4.82
N GLY A 284 9.24 -18.65 5.34
CA GLY A 284 8.30 -18.52 6.44
C GLY A 284 6.85 -18.54 5.95
N ARG A 285 6.04 -17.61 6.45
CA ARG A 285 4.59 -17.63 6.25
C ARG A 285 4.11 -16.39 5.51
N ALA A 286 2.99 -16.55 4.82
CA ALA A 286 2.22 -15.45 4.24
C ALA A 286 0.85 -15.41 4.93
N TYR A 287 0.55 -14.32 5.62
CA TYR A 287 -0.71 -14.09 6.31
C TYR A 287 -1.61 -13.25 5.42
N VAL A 288 -2.82 -13.74 5.17
CA VAL A 288 -3.85 -13.03 4.43
C VAL A 288 -5.01 -12.77 5.37
N GLU A 289 -5.17 -11.50 5.74
CA GLU A 289 -6.20 -11.04 6.66
C GLU A 289 -7.20 -10.14 5.94
N PHE A 290 -8.43 -10.11 6.43
CA PHE A 290 -9.51 -9.34 5.82
C PHE A 290 -9.96 -8.20 6.73
N GLY A 291 -10.09 -7.01 6.16
CA GLY A 291 -10.75 -5.89 6.81
C GLY A 291 -12.26 -6.03 6.76
N GLU A 292 -12.94 -5.22 7.56
CA GLU A 292 -14.40 -5.19 7.57
C GLU A 292 -14.95 -4.82 6.17
N PRO A 293 -15.85 -5.64 5.59
CA PRO A 293 -16.48 -5.36 4.31
C PRO A 293 -17.27 -4.07 4.32
N MET A 294 -17.33 -3.38 3.18
CA MET A 294 -18.05 -2.12 3.03
C MET A 294 -18.90 -2.16 1.76
N SER A 295 -20.19 -1.82 1.87
CA SER A 295 -21.03 -1.59 0.69
C SER A 295 -20.57 -0.33 -0.02
N LEU A 296 -20.22 -0.46 -1.30
CA LEU A 296 -19.83 0.68 -2.11
C LEU A 296 -21.02 1.61 -2.37
N ARG A 297 -22.22 1.05 -2.60
CA ARG A 297 -23.45 1.84 -2.80
C ARG A 297 -23.80 2.68 -1.58
N GLU A 298 -23.87 2.06 -0.41
CA GLU A 298 -24.23 2.76 0.83
C GLU A 298 -23.23 3.88 1.13
N ARG A 299 -21.93 3.58 0.97
CA ARG A 299 -20.88 4.56 1.23
C ARG A 299 -20.88 5.73 0.23
N LEU A 300 -21.15 5.46 -1.05
CA LEU A 300 -21.31 6.53 -2.06
C LEU A 300 -22.51 7.42 -1.72
N ALA A 301 -23.64 6.83 -1.32
CA ALA A 301 -24.83 7.59 -0.92
C ALA A 301 -24.57 8.50 0.29
N GLU A 302 -23.87 8.00 1.32
CA GLU A 302 -23.45 8.82 2.46
C GLU A 302 -22.55 9.99 2.04
N LEU A 303 -21.55 9.73 1.20
CA LEU A 303 -20.58 10.74 0.77
C LEU A 303 -21.21 11.79 -0.17
N HIS A 304 -22.21 11.41 -0.96
CA HIS A 304 -22.94 12.33 -1.82
C HIS A 304 -23.97 13.18 -1.06
N ALA A 305 -24.40 12.75 0.13
CA ALA A 305 -25.24 13.55 1.01
C ALA A 305 -24.46 14.68 1.71
N ASP A 306 -23.13 14.57 1.82
CA ASP A 306 -22.25 15.63 2.35
C ASP A 306 -21.66 16.46 1.20
N GLU A 307 -22.11 17.71 1.03
CA GLU A 307 -21.65 18.62 -0.03
C GLU A 307 -20.13 18.82 -0.05
N GLN A 308 -19.46 18.73 1.10
CA GLN A 308 -18.00 18.87 1.19
C GLN A 308 -17.26 17.58 0.82
N ALA A 309 -17.91 16.43 0.99
CA ALA A 309 -17.35 15.12 0.68
C ALA A 309 -17.59 14.70 -0.77
N ALA A 310 -18.73 15.08 -1.35
CA ALA A 310 -19.17 14.61 -2.66
C ALA A 310 -18.12 14.78 -3.78
N PRO A 311 -17.40 15.92 -3.89
CA PRO A 311 -16.39 16.09 -4.94
C PRO A 311 -15.17 15.17 -4.80
N ARG A 312 -15.00 14.53 -3.64
CA ARG A 312 -13.87 13.66 -3.29
C ARG A 312 -14.32 12.28 -2.81
N ALA A 313 -15.51 11.84 -3.25
CA ALA A 313 -16.10 10.59 -2.77
C ALA A 313 -15.20 9.38 -3.04
N ILE A 314 -14.62 9.29 -4.25
CA ILE A 314 -13.72 8.19 -4.64
C ILE A 314 -12.43 8.22 -3.82
N GLU A 315 -11.85 9.40 -3.61
CA GLU A 315 -10.65 9.57 -2.79
C GLU A 315 -10.91 9.13 -1.34
N ARG A 316 -12.05 9.54 -0.76
CA ARG A 316 -12.45 9.14 0.59
C ARG A 316 -12.68 7.63 0.69
N ILE A 317 -13.32 7.00 -0.29
CA ILE A 317 -13.47 5.54 -0.35
C ILE A 317 -12.10 4.84 -0.40
N GLY A 318 -11.18 5.33 -1.24
CA GLY A 318 -9.83 4.74 -1.31
C GLY A 318 -9.05 4.89 0.00
N LEU A 319 -9.24 5.99 0.73
CA LEU A 319 -8.68 6.18 2.07
C LEU A 319 -9.34 5.25 3.11
N ASP A 320 -10.66 5.10 3.08
CA ASP A 320 -11.42 4.18 3.95
C ASP A 320 -10.91 2.73 3.76
N VAL A 321 -10.71 2.31 2.52
CA VAL A 321 -10.13 1.00 2.18
C VAL A 321 -8.73 0.87 2.74
N SER A 322 -7.87 1.87 2.54
CA SER A 322 -6.49 1.85 3.03
C SER A 322 -6.43 1.78 4.55
N HIS A 323 -7.32 2.49 5.25
CA HIS A 323 -7.45 2.43 6.70
C HIS A 323 -7.91 1.04 7.18
N ARG A 324 -8.91 0.44 6.50
CA ARG A 324 -9.39 -0.92 6.81
C ARG A 324 -8.32 -2.00 6.56
N ILE A 325 -7.50 -1.85 5.51
CA ILE A 325 -6.33 -2.73 5.26
C ILE A 325 -5.34 -2.62 6.42
N ASN A 326 -4.99 -1.40 6.84
CA ASN A 326 -4.08 -1.19 7.97
C ASN A 326 -4.65 -1.82 9.25
N ARG A 327 -5.93 -1.58 9.59
CA ARG A 327 -6.58 -2.17 10.77
C ARG A 327 -6.59 -3.71 10.76
N ALA A 328 -6.69 -4.33 9.59
CA ALA A 328 -6.62 -5.78 9.43
C ALA A 328 -5.19 -6.34 9.40
N THR A 329 -4.17 -5.48 9.26
CA THR A 329 -2.78 -5.92 9.08
C THR A 329 -2.21 -6.44 10.41
N PRO A 330 -1.85 -7.74 10.49
CA PRO A 330 -1.30 -8.30 11.70
C PRO A 330 0.16 -7.88 11.88
N VAL A 331 0.59 -7.75 13.13
CA VAL A 331 1.99 -7.50 13.48
C VAL A 331 2.75 -8.83 13.50
N THR A 332 3.87 -8.93 12.77
CA THR A 332 4.71 -10.14 12.76
C THR A 332 5.81 -10.07 13.83
N ALA A 333 6.29 -11.24 14.27
CA ALA A 333 7.48 -11.31 15.12
C ALA A 333 8.70 -10.67 14.44
N THR A 334 8.86 -10.85 13.12
CA THR A 334 9.93 -10.22 12.33
C THR A 334 9.88 -8.69 12.41
N ALA A 335 8.70 -8.09 12.31
CA ALA A 335 8.55 -6.64 12.38
C ALA A 335 8.91 -6.09 13.77
N VAL A 336 8.50 -6.81 14.82
CA VAL A 336 8.77 -6.42 16.23
C VAL A 336 10.23 -6.62 16.59
N VAL A 337 10.86 -7.71 16.17
CA VAL A 337 12.31 -7.92 16.33
C VAL A 337 13.07 -6.86 15.54
N SER A 338 12.68 -6.58 14.30
CA SER A 338 13.32 -5.51 13.50
C SER A 338 13.18 -4.14 14.16
N LEU A 339 12.02 -3.85 14.77
CA LEU A 339 11.81 -2.64 15.57
C LEU A 339 12.77 -2.57 16.77
N ALA A 340 12.91 -3.66 17.53
CA ALA A 340 13.82 -3.72 18.67
C ALA A 340 15.30 -3.60 18.26
N MET A 341 15.69 -4.27 17.17
CA MET A 341 17.06 -4.21 16.64
C MET A 341 17.41 -2.82 16.10
N LEU A 342 16.46 -2.11 15.48
CA LEU A 342 16.66 -0.73 15.02
C LEU A 342 16.67 0.30 16.15
N ALA A 343 16.04 -0.03 17.28
CA ALA A 343 16.10 0.80 18.48
C ALA A 343 17.49 0.76 19.14
N ALA A 344 18.22 -0.34 18.95
CA ALA A 344 19.56 -0.52 19.50
C ALA A 344 20.64 -0.13 18.48
N ASP A 345 21.55 0.76 18.86
CA ASP A 345 22.78 1.07 18.09
C ASP A 345 23.91 0.07 18.39
N ARG A 346 23.56 -1.17 18.77
CA ARG A 346 24.48 -2.23 19.18
C ARG A 346 23.88 -3.62 18.99
N ALA A 347 24.72 -4.65 19.07
CA ALA A 347 24.23 -6.02 19.17
C ALA A 347 23.53 -6.26 20.52
N LEU A 348 22.49 -7.09 20.49
CA LEU A 348 21.66 -7.45 21.64
C LEU A 348 21.70 -8.96 21.89
N SER A 349 21.70 -9.37 23.15
CA SER A 349 21.41 -10.75 23.52
C SER A 349 19.92 -11.06 23.45
N LEU A 350 19.53 -12.34 23.43
CA LEU A 350 18.12 -12.72 23.35
C LEU A 350 17.30 -12.18 24.54
N SER A 351 17.92 -12.10 25.72
CA SER A 351 17.26 -11.55 26.91
C SER A 351 17.05 -10.04 26.77
N GLU A 352 18.02 -9.32 26.21
CA GLU A 352 17.88 -7.89 25.93
C GLU A 352 16.83 -7.62 24.85
N VAL A 353 16.79 -8.42 23.78
CA VAL A 353 15.73 -8.32 22.75
C VAL A 353 14.35 -8.52 23.38
N LEU A 354 14.17 -9.52 24.25
CA LEU A 354 12.92 -9.74 24.96
C LEU A 354 12.52 -8.54 25.83
N THR A 355 13.48 -7.95 26.56
CA THR A 355 13.24 -6.75 27.36
C THR A 355 12.78 -5.56 26.52
N THR A 356 13.38 -5.36 25.33
CA THR A 356 12.99 -4.30 24.40
C THR A 356 11.62 -4.57 23.76
N VAL A 357 11.29 -5.84 23.49
CA VAL A 357 10.02 -6.24 22.86
C VAL A 357 8.84 -6.24 23.84
N ALA A 358 9.06 -6.56 25.12
CA ALA A 358 7.96 -6.74 26.08
C ALA A 358 6.99 -5.54 26.17
N PRO A 359 7.44 -4.27 26.27
CA PRO A 359 6.50 -3.15 26.30
C PRO A 359 5.69 -2.99 25.01
N VAL A 360 6.27 -3.36 23.86
CA VAL A 360 5.58 -3.37 22.57
C VAL A 360 4.52 -4.47 22.53
N ALA A 361 4.87 -5.67 22.99
CA ALA A 361 3.94 -6.80 23.08
C ALA A 361 2.74 -6.48 24.00
N ASP A 362 3.00 -5.88 25.16
CA ASP A 362 1.96 -5.48 26.11
C ASP A 362 1.04 -4.41 25.53
N TYR A 363 1.61 -3.43 24.80
CA TYR A 363 0.83 -2.42 24.10
C TYR A 363 -0.10 -3.04 23.04
N LEU A 364 0.42 -3.96 22.21
CA LEU A 364 -0.38 -4.66 21.20
C LEU A 364 -1.51 -5.49 21.84
N ALA A 365 -1.23 -6.18 22.94
CA ALA A 365 -2.21 -6.96 23.69
C ALA A 365 -3.32 -6.06 24.28
N ARG A 366 -2.97 -4.92 24.89
CA ARG A 366 -3.94 -3.94 25.42
C ARG A 366 -4.81 -3.33 24.31
N ARG A 367 -4.23 -3.06 23.15
CA ARG A 367 -4.95 -2.61 21.94
C ARG A 367 -5.80 -3.72 21.28
N ARG A 368 -5.65 -4.98 21.72
CA ARG A 368 -6.20 -6.17 21.06
C ARG A 368 -5.84 -6.23 19.57
N TRP A 369 -4.63 -5.78 19.24
CA TRP A 369 -4.17 -5.78 17.85
C TRP A 369 -3.77 -7.20 17.42
N PRO A 370 -4.14 -7.65 16.22
CA PRO A 370 -3.80 -9.00 15.76
C PRO A 370 -2.28 -9.18 15.63
N VAL A 371 -1.77 -10.28 16.18
CA VAL A 371 -0.41 -10.76 15.97
C VAL A 371 -0.45 -11.93 15.01
N ALA A 372 0.42 -11.90 14.00
CA ALA A 372 0.41 -12.86 12.91
C ALA A 372 0.58 -14.31 13.42
N GLY A 373 -0.32 -15.19 12.97
CA GLY A 373 -0.34 -16.60 13.40
C GLY A 373 -0.63 -16.81 14.88
N ALA A 374 -1.27 -15.84 15.54
CA ALA A 374 -1.54 -15.82 16.98
C ALA A 374 -0.28 -16.07 17.84
N ALA A 375 0.87 -15.60 17.36
CA ALA A 375 2.14 -15.77 18.05
C ALA A 375 2.18 -15.00 19.37
N ASN A 376 2.82 -15.57 20.39
CA ASN A 376 3.07 -14.86 21.66
C ASN A 376 4.41 -14.11 21.56
N LEU A 377 4.36 -12.79 21.49
CA LEU A 377 5.57 -11.95 21.39
C LEU A 377 6.40 -11.93 22.68
N ASN A 378 5.82 -12.35 23.82
CA ASN A 378 6.54 -12.51 25.08
C ASN A 378 7.21 -13.90 25.21
N ASP A 379 6.94 -14.82 24.28
CA ASP A 379 7.56 -16.14 24.28
C ASP A 379 8.99 -16.10 23.71
N ARG A 380 9.94 -16.60 24.50
CA ARG A 380 11.36 -16.68 24.15
C ARG A 380 11.61 -17.51 22.89
N SER A 381 10.80 -18.55 22.62
CA SER A 381 10.99 -19.38 21.43
C SER A 381 10.57 -18.65 20.15
N THR A 382 9.49 -17.87 20.21
CA THR A 382 8.99 -17.04 19.11
C THR A 382 10.01 -15.98 18.70
N ILE A 383 10.55 -15.23 19.67
CA ILE A 383 11.56 -14.20 19.39
C ILE A 383 12.87 -14.81 18.88
N ARG A 384 13.31 -15.93 19.46
CA ARG A 384 14.51 -16.63 18.98
C ARG A 384 14.34 -17.10 17.54
N ARG A 385 13.18 -17.65 17.17
CA ARG A 385 12.91 -18.09 15.80
C ARG A 385 13.00 -16.92 14.82
N ALA A 386 12.37 -15.79 15.13
CA ALA A 386 12.44 -14.60 14.28
C ALA A 386 13.88 -14.08 14.11
N LEU A 387 14.70 -14.08 15.17
CA LEU A 387 16.13 -13.75 15.08
C LEU A 387 16.88 -14.72 14.16
N GLN A 388 16.67 -16.02 14.31
CA GLN A 388 17.31 -17.05 13.48
C GLN A 388 16.91 -16.94 12.01
N GLU A 389 15.62 -16.69 11.74
CA GLU A 389 15.11 -16.45 10.39
C GLU A 389 15.78 -15.21 9.78
N LEU A 390 15.91 -14.12 10.54
CA LEU A 390 16.58 -12.90 10.07
C LEU A 390 18.09 -13.07 9.86
N VAL A 391 18.75 -13.94 10.62
CA VAL A 391 20.14 -14.35 10.36
C VAL A 391 20.23 -15.18 9.07
N ALA A 392 19.31 -16.12 8.88
CA ALA A 392 19.29 -16.98 7.69
C ALA A 392 19.06 -16.18 6.39
N SER A 393 18.32 -15.07 6.45
CA SER A 393 18.14 -14.15 5.33
C SER A 393 19.26 -13.12 5.17
N GLY A 394 20.23 -13.10 6.09
CA GLY A 394 21.37 -12.18 6.07
C GLY A 394 21.07 -10.77 6.56
N VAL A 395 19.86 -10.51 7.09
CA VAL A 395 19.48 -9.20 7.65
C VAL A 395 20.18 -8.95 8.98
N LEU A 396 20.31 -10.00 9.79
CA LEU A 396 21.07 -9.97 11.04
C LEU A 396 22.33 -10.83 10.93
N THR A 397 23.32 -10.52 11.75
CA THR A 397 24.46 -11.39 12.07
C THR A 397 24.32 -11.90 13.50
N CYS A 398 24.92 -13.04 13.79
CA CYS A 398 25.03 -13.56 15.16
C CYS A 398 26.50 -13.84 15.51
N TYR A 399 26.86 -13.54 16.75
CA TYR A 399 28.15 -13.90 17.32
C TYR A 399 27.93 -14.82 18.53
N GLU A 400 28.51 -16.02 18.46
CA GLU A 400 28.34 -17.10 19.46
C GLU A 400 29.63 -17.40 20.25
N GLY A 401 30.74 -16.71 19.95
CA GLY A 401 32.05 -16.98 20.56
C GLY A 401 32.26 -16.39 21.95
N GLY A 402 31.28 -15.65 22.48
CA GLY A 402 31.33 -14.97 23.77
C GLY A 402 30.68 -15.77 24.91
N THR A 403 30.41 -15.08 26.02
CA THR A 403 29.67 -15.63 27.19
C THR A 403 28.18 -15.82 26.92
N GLU A 404 27.63 -15.10 25.95
CA GLU A 404 26.27 -15.26 25.44
C GLU A 404 26.21 -14.98 23.94
N THR A 405 25.21 -15.54 23.25
CA THR A 405 24.94 -15.21 21.85
C THR A 405 24.35 -13.82 21.74
N VAL A 406 24.90 -13.01 20.84
CA VAL A 406 24.38 -11.69 20.50
C VAL A 406 24.05 -11.60 19.01
N TRP A 407 23.02 -10.82 18.70
CA TRP A 407 22.55 -10.55 17.34
C TRP A 407 22.72 -9.08 17.04
N GLY A 408 23.12 -8.74 15.83
CA GLY A 408 23.24 -7.35 15.36
C GLY A 408 22.73 -7.21 13.93
N ILE A 409 22.32 -6.01 13.53
CA ILE A 409 21.97 -5.74 12.13
C ILE A 409 23.23 -5.88 11.28
N ALA A 410 23.17 -6.65 10.20
CA ALA A 410 24.29 -6.81 9.30
C ALA A 410 24.60 -5.50 8.55
N GLU A 411 25.83 -5.36 8.07
CA GLU A 411 26.26 -4.18 7.32
C GLU A 411 25.34 -3.93 6.10
N ASP A 412 24.98 -2.67 5.88
CA ASP A 412 24.04 -2.23 4.83
C ASP A 412 22.60 -2.81 4.91
N GLN A 413 22.22 -3.55 5.95
CA GLN A 413 20.89 -4.17 6.07
C GLN A 413 19.86 -3.35 6.85
N HIS A 414 20.23 -2.18 7.37
CA HIS A 414 19.34 -1.30 8.14
C HIS A 414 18.06 -0.94 7.38
N LEU A 415 18.13 -0.74 6.06
CA LEU A 415 16.94 -0.49 5.25
C LEU A 415 16.00 -1.69 5.13
N ILE A 416 16.55 -2.91 5.08
CA ILE A 416 15.76 -4.13 5.01
C ILE A 416 15.07 -4.37 6.36
N ALA A 417 15.79 -4.18 7.47
CA ALA A 417 15.19 -4.19 8.80
C ALA A 417 14.08 -3.12 8.92
N ALA A 418 14.32 -1.91 8.41
CA ALA A 418 13.34 -0.84 8.41
C ALA A 418 12.10 -1.18 7.56
N PHE A 419 12.27 -1.84 6.42
CA PHE A 419 11.16 -2.36 5.61
C PHE A 419 10.28 -3.30 6.43
N TYR A 420 10.87 -4.27 7.16
CA TYR A 420 10.09 -5.17 8.00
C TYR A 420 9.41 -4.45 9.16
N ARG A 421 10.11 -3.53 9.85
CA ARG A 421 9.51 -2.66 10.88
C ARG A 421 8.30 -1.89 10.33
N ASN A 422 8.43 -1.33 9.12
CA ASN A 422 7.41 -0.50 8.47
C ASN A 422 6.11 -1.25 8.14
N THR A 423 6.14 -2.58 8.16
CA THR A 423 4.91 -3.38 8.08
C THR A 423 4.02 -3.21 9.31
N ALA A 424 4.57 -2.79 10.46
CA ALA A 424 3.88 -2.64 11.74
C ALA A 424 3.78 -1.19 12.25
N ILE A 425 4.51 -0.22 11.67
CA ILE A 425 4.53 1.17 12.21
C ILE A 425 3.16 1.85 12.25
N HIS A 426 2.23 1.43 11.39
CA HIS A 426 0.87 1.98 11.33
C HIS A 426 0.08 1.77 12.62
N VAL A 427 0.47 0.81 13.46
CA VAL A 427 -0.15 0.51 14.77
C VAL A 427 0.28 1.49 15.87
N PHE A 428 1.39 2.19 15.64
CA PHE A 428 2.08 3.00 16.64
C PHE A 428 2.01 4.49 16.34
N VAL A 429 1.31 4.91 15.28
CA VAL A 429 1.33 6.29 14.79
C VAL A 429 0.66 7.24 15.79
N GLU A 430 -0.52 6.89 16.27
CA GLU A 430 -1.25 7.72 17.24
C GLU A 430 -0.47 7.82 18.55
N ARG A 431 0.13 6.70 18.98
CA ARG A 431 1.01 6.66 20.15
C ARG A 431 2.23 7.58 19.97
N ALA A 432 2.91 7.47 18.84
CA ALA A 432 4.07 8.29 18.50
C ALA A 432 3.74 9.80 18.40
N ILE A 433 2.59 10.15 17.82
CA ILE A 433 2.09 11.52 17.79
C ILE A 433 1.77 12.01 19.21
N GLY A 434 1.13 11.18 20.03
CA GLY A 434 0.83 11.48 21.43
C GLY A 434 2.08 11.78 22.26
N GLU A 435 3.15 11.00 22.10
CA GLU A 435 4.44 11.23 22.78
C GLU A 435 5.05 12.61 22.40
N LEU A 436 5.08 12.94 21.11
CA LEU A 436 5.58 14.24 20.64
C LEU A 436 4.69 15.40 21.11
N ALA A 437 3.37 15.21 21.08
CA ALA A 437 2.41 16.22 21.49
C ALA A 437 2.50 16.53 22.99
N LEU A 438 2.67 15.49 23.82
CA LEU A 438 2.91 15.64 25.25
C LEU A 438 4.22 16.38 25.54
N LEU A 439 5.30 16.01 24.84
CA LEU A 439 6.60 16.69 25.00
C LEU A 439 6.51 18.17 24.61
N ALA A 440 5.86 18.49 23.49
CA ALA A 440 5.68 19.87 23.05
C ALA A 440 4.86 20.70 24.05
N ALA A 441 3.79 20.12 24.57
CA ALA A 441 2.96 20.80 25.56
C ALA A 441 3.71 21.04 26.87
N ALA A 442 4.57 20.11 27.29
CA ALA A 442 5.46 20.26 28.44
C ALA A 442 6.52 21.35 28.24
N GLU A 443 7.05 21.53 27.03
CA GLU A 443 8.05 22.57 26.71
C GLU A 443 7.46 23.99 26.70
N ASN A 444 6.20 24.13 26.28
CA ASN A 444 5.59 25.44 26.02
C ASN A 444 4.79 26.02 27.20
N GLY A 445 4.61 25.26 28.30
CA GLY A 445 4.02 25.77 29.55
C GLY A 445 2.58 26.30 29.44
N HIS A 446 1.73 25.61 28.66
CA HIS A 446 0.34 26.04 28.42
C HIS A 446 -0.57 25.88 29.65
N THR A 447 -1.51 26.83 29.82
CA THR A 447 -2.50 26.82 30.92
C THR A 447 -3.59 25.75 30.75
N ASP A 448 -4.02 25.48 29.50
CA ASP A 448 -4.89 24.36 29.15
C ASP A 448 -4.05 23.31 28.40
N LEU A 449 -3.63 22.31 29.16
CA LEU A 449 -2.73 21.29 28.68
C LEU A 449 -3.40 20.31 27.70
N VAL A 450 -4.65 19.95 27.94
CA VAL A 450 -5.38 19.00 27.08
C VAL A 450 -5.60 19.63 25.71
N ALA A 451 -6.03 20.90 25.68
CA ALA A 451 -6.18 21.63 24.43
C ALA A 451 -4.84 21.79 23.69
N ALA A 452 -3.74 22.06 24.41
CA ALA A 452 -2.41 22.19 23.81
C ALA A 452 -1.91 20.87 23.18
N VAL A 453 -2.04 19.74 23.88
CA VAL A 453 -1.68 18.42 23.35
C VAL A 453 -2.53 18.09 22.12
N ARG A 454 -3.84 18.32 22.17
CA ARG A 454 -4.74 18.08 21.03
C ARG A 454 -4.39 18.95 19.82
N ALA A 455 -4.09 20.23 20.04
CA ALA A 455 -3.68 21.15 18.98
C ALA A 455 -2.37 20.70 18.32
N GLU A 456 -1.38 20.30 19.12
CA GLU A 456 -0.10 19.82 18.61
C GLU A 456 -0.24 18.48 17.87
N ALA A 457 -1.04 17.55 18.37
CA ALA A 457 -1.29 16.28 17.70
C ALA A 457 -1.98 16.48 16.34
N LEU A 458 -2.93 17.43 16.25
CA LEU A 458 -3.55 17.81 14.98
C LEU A 458 -2.55 18.47 14.02
N ARG A 459 -1.61 19.28 14.54
CA ARG A 459 -0.52 19.86 13.74
C ARG A 459 0.40 18.77 13.17
N LEU A 460 0.81 17.80 13.99
CA LEU A 460 1.63 16.65 13.57
C LEU A 460 0.89 15.77 12.57
N ARG A 461 -0.41 15.51 12.78
CA ARG A 461 -1.27 14.83 11.80
C ARG A 461 -1.25 15.54 10.44
N GLU A 462 -1.35 16.87 10.42
CA GLU A 462 -1.31 17.65 9.17
C GLU A 462 0.07 17.61 8.49
N ILE A 463 1.17 17.54 9.26
CA ILE A 463 2.51 17.32 8.71
C ILE A 463 2.59 15.92 8.06
N LEU A 464 2.05 14.90 8.74
CA LEU A 464 2.26 13.49 8.39
C LEU A 464 1.19 12.90 7.44
N LYS A 465 0.20 13.69 7.02
CA LYS A 465 -0.98 13.22 6.28
C LYS A 465 -0.71 12.59 4.91
N PHE A 466 0.47 12.84 4.34
CA PHE A 466 0.87 12.24 3.06
C PHE A 466 1.63 10.92 3.23
N ASP A 467 2.05 10.58 4.45
CA ASP A 467 2.74 9.34 4.79
C ASP A 467 1.86 8.33 5.51
N PHE A 468 0.84 8.78 6.24
CA PHE A 468 -0.03 7.92 7.06
C PHE A 468 -1.52 8.16 6.77
N PHE A 469 -2.31 7.10 6.92
CA PHE A 469 -3.76 7.11 6.73
C PHE A 469 -4.47 7.34 8.06
N PHE A 470 -4.81 8.59 8.32
CA PHE A 470 -5.56 8.98 9.51
C PHE A 470 -7.06 8.87 9.30
N SER A 471 -7.77 8.60 10.39
CA SER A 471 -9.22 8.77 10.49
C SER A 471 -9.63 10.25 10.28
N ALA A 472 -10.94 10.48 10.20
CA ALA A 472 -11.49 11.83 10.17
C ALA A 472 -11.04 12.64 11.39
N ARG A 473 -11.00 13.97 11.28
CA ARG A 473 -10.40 14.84 12.32
C ARG A 473 -11.00 14.63 13.70
N ASP A 474 -12.31 14.44 13.79
CA ASP A 474 -13.02 14.25 15.06
C ASP A 474 -12.73 12.89 15.66
N THR A 475 -12.86 11.82 14.86
CA THR A 475 -12.49 10.45 15.25
C THR A 475 -11.04 10.33 15.67
N PHE A 476 -10.11 11.01 14.97
CA PHE A 476 -8.70 11.05 15.34
C PHE A 476 -8.50 11.70 16.72
N GLY A 477 -9.28 12.74 17.03
CA GLY A 477 -9.26 13.37 18.35
C GLY A 477 -9.65 12.39 19.45
N GLU A 478 -10.73 11.63 19.23
CA GLU A 478 -11.18 10.59 20.17
C GLU A 478 -10.14 9.47 20.32
N GLU A 479 -9.58 8.97 19.21
CA GLU A 479 -8.53 7.94 19.23
C GLU A 479 -7.28 8.41 19.97
N LEU A 480 -6.92 9.69 19.82
CA LEU A 480 -5.82 10.31 20.55
C LEU A 480 -6.16 10.45 22.04
N ASP A 481 -7.35 10.90 22.39
CA ASP A 481 -7.78 11.04 23.79
C ASP A 481 -7.78 9.68 24.51
N GLU A 482 -8.19 8.61 23.83
CA GLU A 482 -8.03 7.25 24.35
C GLU A 482 -6.55 6.86 24.55
N GLU A 483 -5.68 7.21 23.60
CA GLU A 483 -4.23 6.94 23.72
C GLU A 483 -3.59 7.70 24.88
N LEU A 484 -3.94 8.97 25.03
CA LEU A 484 -3.51 9.81 26.15
C LEU A 484 -4.10 9.30 27.48
N GLY A 485 -5.33 8.79 27.46
CA GLY A 485 -5.94 8.10 28.60
C GLY A 485 -5.13 6.87 29.02
N ARG A 486 -4.68 6.05 28.06
CA ARG A 486 -3.81 4.89 28.32
C ARG A 486 -2.46 5.31 28.89
N LEU A 487 -1.89 6.42 28.40
CA LEU A 487 -0.68 7.04 28.93
C LEU A 487 -0.84 7.56 30.38
N ALA A 488 -2.05 7.98 30.75
CA ALA A 488 -2.36 8.50 32.07
C ALA A 488 -2.76 7.40 33.09
N SER A 489 -3.28 6.26 32.62
CA SER A 489 -3.98 5.25 33.45
C SER A 489 -3.13 4.40 34.39
N GLU A 490 -1.81 4.61 34.49
CA GLU A 490 -1.03 3.91 35.52
C GLU A 490 -1.07 4.62 36.90
N ASP A 491 -1.50 5.89 37.01
CA ASP A 491 -1.72 6.56 38.31
C ASP A 491 -2.59 7.86 38.28
N ALA A 492 -3.14 8.29 37.14
CA ALA A 492 -3.67 9.66 36.96
C ALA A 492 -5.11 9.95 37.41
N ALA A 493 -5.60 9.32 38.48
CA ALA A 493 -6.83 9.79 39.09
C ALA A 493 -6.52 10.92 40.09
N LYS A 494 -6.55 12.18 39.61
CA LYS A 494 -6.59 13.46 40.37
C LYS A 494 -5.26 14.13 40.77
N VAL A 495 -4.44 14.55 39.81
CA VAL A 495 -3.37 15.54 40.09
C VAL A 495 -3.35 16.61 38.98
N GLU A 496 -3.35 17.88 39.39
CA GLU A 496 -3.11 19.04 38.51
C GLU A 496 -1.80 18.82 37.73
N LEU A 497 -1.89 18.78 36.40
CA LEU A 497 -0.77 18.44 35.53
C LEU A 497 0.18 19.64 35.36
N ALA A 498 1.25 19.67 36.15
CA ALA A 498 2.39 20.56 35.90
C ALA A 498 3.29 20.05 34.76
N ALA A 499 4.09 20.93 34.14
CA ALA A 499 4.98 20.56 33.03
C ALA A 499 6.03 19.49 33.39
N ASP A 500 6.55 19.51 34.63
CA ASP A 500 7.50 18.50 35.11
C ASP A 500 6.85 17.12 35.29
N ASP A 501 5.56 17.08 35.66
CA ASP A 501 4.78 15.85 35.79
C ASP A 501 4.58 15.17 34.43
N LEU A 502 4.47 15.94 33.34
CA LEU A 502 4.37 15.40 31.99
C LEU A 502 5.62 14.69 31.50
N ARG A 503 6.82 15.24 31.79
CA ARG A 503 8.07 14.57 31.42
C ARG A 503 8.25 13.27 32.21
N VAL A 504 7.88 13.27 33.48
CA VAL A 504 7.90 12.05 34.32
C VAL A 504 6.89 11.01 33.80
N ARG A 505 5.67 11.43 33.44
CA ARG A 505 4.67 10.55 32.82
C ARG A 505 5.14 10.00 31.48
N LEU A 506 5.72 10.84 30.62
CA LEU A 506 6.31 10.41 29.36
C LEU A 506 7.43 9.40 29.59
N ALA A 507 8.29 9.59 30.59
CA ALA A 507 9.36 8.64 30.93
C ALA A 507 8.80 7.28 31.41
N ARG A 508 7.69 7.26 32.15
CA ARG A 508 7.05 6.01 32.61
C ARG A 508 6.24 5.32 31.51
N ALA A 509 5.73 6.09 30.56
CA ALA A 509 4.89 5.63 29.48
C ALA A 509 5.63 4.79 28.43
N ARG A 510 5.79 3.49 28.68
CA ARG A 510 6.33 2.54 27.71
C ARG A 510 5.23 1.94 26.80
N PRO A 511 5.54 1.55 25.56
CA PRO A 511 6.79 1.76 24.84
C PRO A 511 6.95 3.23 24.38
N HIS A 512 8.20 3.67 24.19
CA HIS A 512 8.55 4.92 23.51
C HIS A 512 8.80 4.63 22.04
N VAL A 513 7.90 5.06 21.16
CA VAL A 513 7.91 4.66 19.74
C VAL A 513 8.06 5.81 18.77
N ALA A 514 7.98 7.08 19.21
CA ALA A 514 8.06 8.22 18.30
C ALA A 514 9.35 8.24 17.46
N HIS A 515 10.49 7.91 18.07
CA HIS A 515 11.78 7.85 17.37
C HIS A 515 11.94 6.62 16.46
N LEU A 516 11.19 5.55 16.69
CA LEU A 516 11.20 4.35 15.83
C LEU A 516 10.23 4.48 14.65
N VAL A 517 9.18 5.29 14.82
CA VAL A 517 8.05 5.41 13.88
C VAL A 517 8.13 6.67 13.04
N LEU A 518 8.40 7.84 13.65
CA LEU A 518 8.26 9.14 12.99
C LEU A 518 9.60 9.74 12.53
N ARG A 519 10.71 9.34 13.15
CA ARG A 519 12.06 9.84 12.83
C ARG A 519 12.40 9.78 11.34
N PRO A 520 12.19 8.66 10.61
CA PRO A 520 12.56 8.60 9.20
C PRO A 520 11.83 9.64 8.34
N PHE A 521 10.56 9.89 8.67
CA PHE A 521 9.70 10.82 7.95
C PHE A 521 10.07 12.27 8.28
N LEU A 522 10.22 12.60 9.56
CA LEU A 522 10.53 13.96 9.99
C LEU A 522 11.95 14.38 9.57
N ASP A 523 12.92 13.47 9.61
CA ASP A 523 14.26 13.73 9.08
C ASP A 523 14.23 13.93 7.55
N ALA A 524 13.46 13.13 6.81
CA ALA A 524 13.32 13.29 5.37
C ALA A 524 12.66 14.64 5.02
N TYR A 525 11.63 15.02 5.77
CA TYR A 525 10.95 16.30 5.63
C TYR A 525 11.89 17.46 5.98
N HIS A 526 12.77 17.28 6.97
CA HIS A 526 13.73 18.30 7.36
C HIS A 526 14.73 18.58 6.22
N VAL A 527 15.23 17.54 5.55
CA VAL A 527 16.06 17.70 4.35
C VAL A 527 15.31 18.48 3.27
N VAL A 528 14.08 18.08 2.92
CA VAL A 528 13.30 18.76 1.88
C VAL A 528 12.99 20.21 2.26
N ALA A 529 12.57 20.47 3.49
CA ALA A 529 12.23 21.82 3.94
C ALA A 529 13.46 22.73 3.97
N ASP A 530 14.60 22.24 4.44
CA ASP A 530 15.88 22.95 4.40
C ASP A 530 16.30 23.26 2.96
N ARG A 531 16.27 22.27 2.06
CA ARG A 531 16.60 22.48 0.64
C ARG A 531 15.65 23.45 -0.04
N LEU A 532 14.35 23.36 0.22
CA LEU A 532 13.36 24.26 -0.34
C LEU A 532 13.58 25.70 0.15
N SER A 533 13.94 25.89 1.42
CA SER A 533 14.22 27.22 1.99
C SER A 533 15.46 27.90 1.40
N ASN A 534 16.37 27.11 0.83
CA ASN A 534 17.59 27.59 0.16
C ASN A 534 17.53 27.40 -1.37
N TRP A 535 16.37 27.07 -1.94
CA TRP A 535 16.23 26.86 -3.38
C TRP A 535 16.05 28.18 -4.10
N ASP A 536 17.04 28.52 -4.93
CA ASP A 536 17.05 29.69 -5.78
C ASP A 536 16.74 29.31 -7.24
N GLY A 537 15.84 30.08 -7.88
CA GLY A 537 15.46 29.89 -9.29
C GLY A 537 14.17 29.09 -9.51
N ASP A 538 13.94 28.73 -10.76
CA ASP A 538 12.76 27.97 -11.19
C ASP A 538 12.75 26.57 -10.59
N PHE A 539 11.56 26.06 -10.28
CA PHE A 539 11.44 24.77 -9.61
C PHE A 539 11.40 23.62 -10.62
N ASP A 540 12.49 22.85 -10.68
CA ASP A 540 12.52 21.56 -11.37
C ASP A 540 12.47 20.42 -10.34
N GLU A 541 11.40 19.62 -10.35
CA GLU A 541 11.19 18.56 -9.36
C GLU A 541 12.32 17.52 -9.38
N GLN A 542 12.82 17.15 -10.55
CA GLN A 542 13.83 16.11 -10.68
C GLN A 542 15.18 16.58 -10.12
N ALA A 543 15.64 17.76 -10.53
CA ALA A 543 16.87 18.37 -10.04
C ALA A 543 16.80 18.64 -8.53
N PHE A 544 15.65 19.09 -8.03
CA PHE A 544 15.42 19.32 -6.60
C PHE A 544 15.53 18.03 -5.78
N LEU A 545 14.88 16.95 -6.22
CA LEU A 545 14.94 15.65 -5.55
C LEU A 545 16.35 15.03 -5.60
N ASP A 546 17.06 15.21 -6.72
CA ASP A 546 18.45 14.75 -6.87
C ASP A 546 19.41 15.54 -5.95
N GLU A 547 19.16 16.83 -5.71
CA GLU A 547 19.87 17.59 -4.66
C GLU A 547 19.53 17.07 -3.26
N CYS A 548 18.26 16.84 -2.96
CA CYS A 548 17.83 16.30 -1.66
C CYS A 548 18.50 14.95 -1.36
N LEU A 549 18.66 14.07 -2.36
CA LEU A 549 19.39 12.80 -2.20
C LEU A 549 20.87 13.02 -1.85
N ARG A 550 21.55 13.93 -2.55
CA ARG A 550 22.97 14.24 -2.29
C ARG A 550 23.16 14.84 -0.90
N VAL A 551 22.35 15.82 -0.53
CA VAL A 551 22.42 16.48 0.79
C VAL A 551 21.96 15.55 1.91
N GLY A 552 20.89 14.78 1.71
CA GLY A 552 20.43 13.77 2.65
C GLY A 552 21.52 12.73 2.94
N LYS A 553 22.23 12.25 1.91
CA LYS A 553 23.37 11.34 2.08
C LYS A 553 24.50 12.00 2.88
N GLN A 554 24.80 13.27 2.62
CA GLN A 554 25.77 14.02 3.42
C GLN A 554 25.32 14.11 4.90
N TRP A 555 24.05 14.43 5.15
CA TRP A 555 23.51 14.56 6.52
C TRP A 555 23.53 13.23 7.27
N ALA A 556 23.26 12.11 6.59
CA ALA A 556 23.39 10.77 7.16
C ALA A 556 24.84 10.46 7.55
N LEU A 557 25.81 10.73 6.67
CA LEU A 557 27.25 10.55 6.96
C LEU A 557 27.74 11.44 8.13
N GLN A 558 27.14 12.61 8.30
CA GLN A 558 27.41 13.54 9.40
C GLN A 558 26.62 13.22 10.68
N ARG A 559 25.77 12.18 10.67
CA ARG A 559 24.82 11.86 11.75
C ARG A 559 23.88 13.02 12.13
N ARG A 560 23.61 13.93 11.18
CA ARG A 560 22.57 14.97 11.30
C ARG A 560 21.17 14.41 11.06
N VAL A 561 21.10 13.31 10.31
CA VAL A 561 19.93 12.47 10.11
C VAL A 561 20.25 11.13 10.75
N ALA A 562 19.27 10.57 11.45
CA ALA A 562 19.52 9.43 12.33
C ALA A 562 19.52 8.07 11.62
N SER A 563 18.90 7.99 10.45
CA SER A 563 18.74 6.76 9.70
C SER A 563 18.93 7.02 8.21
N ASP A 564 19.67 6.14 7.55
CA ASP A 564 19.74 6.18 6.08
C ASP A 564 18.39 5.92 5.40
N GLU A 565 17.39 5.45 6.13
CA GLU A 565 16.01 5.31 5.67
C GLU A 565 15.39 6.67 5.32
N SER A 566 15.75 7.71 6.07
CA SER A 566 15.27 9.07 5.85
C SER A 566 15.76 9.64 4.50
N VAL A 567 16.77 9.02 3.89
CA VAL A 567 17.32 9.41 2.59
C VAL A 567 16.69 8.55 1.49
N SER A 568 15.46 8.86 1.13
CA SER A 568 14.66 8.09 0.18
C SER A 568 13.81 9.00 -0.71
N LEU A 569 13.77 8.70 -2.01
CA LEU A 569 12.93 9.43 -2.96
C LEU A 569 11.44 9.32 -2.63
N GLU A 570 11.01 8.18 -2.08
CA GLU A 570 9.59 7.99 -1.71
C GLU A 570 9.19 8.96 -0.58
N LEU A 571 10.06 9.15 0.43
CA LEU A 571 9.82 10.08 1.55
C LEU A 571 10.00 11.55 1.14
N PHE A 572 10.97 11.85 0.27
CA PHE A 572 11.12 13.22 -0.24
C PHE A 572 9.94 13.64 -1.11
N LYS A 573 9.35 12.72 -1.89
CA LYS A 573 8.13 12.99 -2.65
C LYS A 573 6.93 13.25 -1.76
N THR A 574 6.78 12.57 -0.62
CA THR A 574 5.69 12.89 0.33
C THR A 574 5.90 14.24 1.00
N ALA A 575 7.14 14.56 1.41
CA ALA A 575 7.51 15.88 1.92
C ALA A 575 7.22 17.00 0.92
N LEU A 576 7.59 16.80 -0.35
CA LEU A 576 7.33 17.77 -1.42
C LEU A 576 5.83 17.92 -1.70
N ARG A 577 5.04 16.85 -1.58
CA ARG A 577 3.56 16.93 -1.65
C ARG A 577 2.99 17.77 -0.51
N LEU A 578 3.52 17.66 0.72
CA LEU A 578 3.15 18.55 1.81
C LEU A 578 3.50 20.01 1.48
N ALA A 579 4.71 20.27 0.99
CA ALA A 579 5.14 21.61 0.62
C ALA A 579 4.26 22.22 -0.47
N ARG A 580 3.88 21.45 -1.50
CA ARG A 580 2.92 21.87 -2.54
C ARG A 580 1.54 22.14 -1.97
N HIS A 581 1.04 21.27 -1.11
CA HIS A 581 -0.25 21.47 -0.43
C HIS A 581 -0.26 22.77 0.39
N ARG A 582 0.88 23.15 0.97
CA ARG A 582 1.06 24.39 1.72
C ARG A 582 1.47 25.58 0.86
N ASP A 583 1.45 25.43 -0.47
CA ASP A 583 1.82 26.49 -1.42
C ASP A 583 3.22 27.06 -1.16
N LEU A 584 4.20 26.16 -0.99
CA LEU A 584 5.60 26.50 -0.67
C LEU A 584 6.58 26.24 -1.83
N VAL A 585 6.12 25.61 -2.92
CA VAL A 585 6.97 25.22 -4.05
C VAL A 585 6.98 26.33 -5.11
N GLU A 586 5.88 26.50 -5.83
CA GLU A 586 5.67 27.60 -6.76
C GLU A 586 4.44 28.36 -6.27
N SER A 587 4.63 29.55 -5.71
CA SER A 587 3.57 30.32 -5.05
C SER A 587 3.63 31.77 -5.51
N THR A 588 2.46 32.31 -5.88
CA THR A 588 2.27 33.75 -6.16
C THR A 588 2.05 34.57 -4.89
N GLN A 589 1.89 33.93 -3.73
CA GLN A 589 1.72 34.61 -2.45
C GLN A 589 3.02 35.30 -1.99
N PRO A 590 2.92 36.44 -1.29
CA PRO A 590 4.08 37.19 -0.83
C PRO A 590 4.91 36.42 0.22
N GLN A 591 6.17 36.81 0.36
CA GLN A 591 7.10 36.30 1.38
C GLN A 591 7.34 34.77 1.33
N LEU A 592 7.37 34.20 0.13
CA LEU A 592 7.63 32.76 -0.06
C LEU A 592 8.88 32.27 0.67
N ALA A 593 9.99 33.02 0.60
CA ALA A 593 11.23 32.67 1.33
C ALA A 593 11.01 32.58 2.86
N LYS A 594 10.29 33.54 3.45
CA LYS A 594 9.97 33.53 4.89
C LYS A 594 9.08 32.35 5.26
N ARG A 595 8.07 32.03 4.43
CA ARG A 595 7.18 30.89 4.64
C ARG A 595 7.92 29.54 4.52
N ARG A 596 8.82 29.41 3.56
CA ARG A 596 9.71 28.24 3.43
C ARG A 596 10.63 28.10 4.64
N LYS A 597 11.19 29.21 5.15
CA LYS A 597 11.99 29.20 6.38
C LYS A 597 11.17 28.78 7.60
N ALA A 598 9.99 29.34 7.79
CA ALA A 598 9.08 28.94 8.87
C ALA A 598 8.71 27.45 8.80
N PHE A 599 8.49 26.92 7.59
CA PHE A 599 8.26 25.49 7.39
C PHE A 599 9.49 24.66 7.76
N ALA A 600 10.70 25.07 7.38
CA ALA A 600 11.93 24.40 7.78
C ALA A 600 12.12 24.38 9.31
N ASP A 601 11.88 25.51 9.97
CA ASP A 601 11.99 25.63 11.43
C ASP A 601 10.94 24.78 12.16
N GLU A 602 9.72 24.72 11.64
CA GLU A 602 8.63 23.87 12.15
C GLU A 602 8.99 22.39 12.12
N ILE A 603 9.55 21.91 11.00
CA ILE A 603 9.96 20.51 10.84
C ILE A 603 11.20 20.20 11.69
N ALA A 604 12.16 21.13 11.76
CA ALA A 604 13.35 20.99 12.58
C ALA A 604 13.00 20.82 14.07
N ASP A 605 12.03 21.58 14.58
CA ASP A 605 11.56 21.46 15.96
C ASP A 605 10.88 20.10 16.23
N ALA A 606 10.06 19.61 15.29
CA ALA A 606 9.50 18.26 15.38
C ALA A 606 10.59 17.18 15.39
N ALA A 607 11.60 17.26 14.51
CA ALA A 607 12.72 16.32 14.46
C ALA A 607 13.58 16.36 15.73
N ARG A 608 13.77 17.55 16.34
CA ARG A 608 14.44 17.72 17.63
C ARG A 608 13.68 17.02 18.75
N ARG A 609 12.35 17.20 18.86
CA ARG A 609 11.53 16.51 19.86
C ARG A 609 11.62 14.99 19.75
N VAL A 610 11.74 14.47 18.54
CA VAL A 610 12.00 13.05 18.31
C VAL A 610 13.35 12.61 18.90
N SER A 611 14.42 13.42 18.77
CA SER A 611 15.71 13.13 19.44
C SER A 611 15.52 13.05 20.95
N VAL A 612 14.80 13.99 21.54
CA VAL A 612 14.58 14.03 23.00
C VAL A 612 13.86 12.78 23.49
N ILE A 613 12.84 12.29 22.76
CA ILE A 613 12.18 11.03 23.10
C ILE A 613 13.14 9.84 22.97
N ALA A 614 14.01 9.83 21.96
CA ALA A 614 15.02 8.79 21.81
C ALA A 614 16.02 8.80 22.98
N ASP A 615 16.39 9.97 23.49
CA ASP A 615 17.28 10.12 24.65
C ASP A 615 16.62 9.58 25.92
N ILE A 616 15.35 9.96 26.16
CA ILE A 616 14.55 9.41 27.27
C ILE A 616 14.47 7.88 27.19
N ALA A 617 14.23 7.33 26.00
CA ALA A 617 14.15 5.89 25.81
C ALA A 617 15.49 5.17 26.13
N ARG A 618 16.62 5.78 25.76
CA ARG A 618 17.97 5.23 26.02
C ARG A 618 18.39 5.29 27.48
N GLU A 619 17.96 6.31 28.23
CA GLU A 619 18.24 6.41 29.67
C GLU A 619 17.49 5.35 30.49
N LEU A 620 16.42 4.80 29.92
CA LEU A 620 15.51 3.85 30.56
C LEU A 620 15.73 2.38 30.13
N SER A 621 16.49 2.15 29.07
CA SER A 621 16.88 0.84 28.52
C SER A 621 18.16 0.34 29.17
#